data_AF-A0A0N4X7Q8-F1
#
_entry.id   AF-A0A0N4X7Q8-F1
#
_cell.length_a   1.000
_cell.length_b   1.000
_cell.length_c   1.000
_cell.angle_alpha   90.00
_cell.angle_beta   90.00
_cell.angle_gamma   90.00
#
_symmetry.space_group_name_H-M   'P 1'
#
loop_
_entity.id
_entity.type
_entity.pdbx_description
1 polymer ?
#
loop_
_entity_poly.entity_id
_entity_poly.type
_entity_poly.pdbx_seq_one_letter_code
_entity_poly.pdbx_strand_id
1 'polypeptide(L)'
;MRIILEMDNLTEEYRSTGSQLFDLAEDVSISDIDLAEHRRWFLRIREELLDPTRHLVRNCMRFQQHMKALRERVRIERQISRLQYSLSMEALQLSEEYQKRIEVLKALDFVDATNMVTFKGRVACEIHHQELLITELILSKKLHEKSPAEVAAMFSATTCQYKSGDGPQFEKDSIFYQLKEDVQSTNDWIEGRAALVKATIADVGDELRYDLMEVVYHWASGMPFSEIMAMTDAQEGLIVRCIQRLGEVCKDVR
;
A
#
# COMPACT_ATOMS: atom_id res chain seq x y z
N MET A 1 6.28 -23.43 -39.98
CA MET A 1 6.33 -22.68 -41.25
C MET A 1 5.33 -23.16 -42.29
N ARG A 2 5.08 -24.47 -42.45
CA ARG A 2 4.04 -25.01 -43.37
C ARG A 2 2.61 -24.52 -43.06
N ILE A 3 2.19 -24.55 -41.80
CA ILE A 3 0.83 -24.16 -41.38
C ILE A 3 0.52 -22.70 -41.71
N ILE A 4 1.49 -21.80 -41.57
CA ILE A 4 1.30 -20.36 -41.83
C ILE A 4 1.14 -20.12 -43.34
N LEU A 5 1.96 -20.78 -44.16
CA LEU A 5 1.83 -20.72 -45.63
C LEU A 5 0.52 -21.33 -46.13
N GLU A 6 0.02 -22.38 -45.48
CA GLU A 6 -1.30 -22.95 -45.77
C GLU A 6 -2.43 -21.99 -45.40
N MET A 7 -2.33 -21.31 -44.25
CA MET A 7 -3.33 -20.33 -43.82
C MET A 7 -3.36 -19.11 -44.75
N ASP A 8 -2.19 -18.64 -45.20
CA ASP A 8 -2.10 -17.52 -46.13
C ASP A 8 -2.68 -17.89 -47.51
N ASN A 9 -2.33 -19.07 -48.05
CA ASN A 9 -2.90 -19.58 -49.30
C ASN A 9 -4.42 -19.74 -49.22
N LEU A 10 -4.94 -20.32 -48.12
CA LEU A 10 -6.39 -20.47 -47.91
C LEU A 10 -7.09 -19.12 -47.82
N THR A 11 -6.43 -18.10 -47.24
CA THR A 11 -6.97 -16.74 -47.14
C THR A 11 -7.02 -16.04 -48.50
N GLU A 12 -6.06 -16.34 -49.37
CA GLU A 12 -5.98 -15.80 -50.74
C GLU A 12 -7.00 -16.46 -51.68
N GLU A 13 -7.21 -17.78 -51.55
CA GLU A 13 -8.30 -18.52 -52.20
C GLU A 13 -9.70 -18.04 -51.74
N TYR A 14 -9.81 -17.66 -50.46
CA TYR A 14 -11.05 -17.13 -49.86
C TYR A 14 -11.47 -15.78 -50.47
N ARG A 15 -10.49 -14.96 -50.87
CA ARG A 15 -10.72 -13.62 -51.45
C ARG A 15 -11.16 -13.66 -52.91
N SER A 16 -10.76 -14.68 -53.66
CA SER A 16 -10.97 -14.74 -55.12
C SER A 16 -12.31 -15.39 -55.52
N THR A 17 -12.82 -16.33 -54.72
CA THR A 17 -13.90 -17.23 -55.18
C THR A 17 -15.28 -16.89 -54.59
N GLY A 18 -15.35 -16.22 -53.45
CA GLY A 18 -16.58 -16.13 -52.66
C GLY A 18 -16.94 -17.50 -52.06
N SER A 19 -17.38 -17.55 -50.80
CA SER A 19 -17.32 -18.77 -49.99
C SER A 19 -18.17 -19.93 -50.50
N GLN A 20 -17.55 -21.10 -50.72
CA GLN A 20 -18.22 -22.36 -50.39
C GLN A 20 -18.30 -22.43 -48.86
N LEU A 21 -19.50 -22.18 -48.33
CA LEU A 21 -19.81 -22.42 -46.92
C LEU A 21 -19.86 -23.93 -46.72
N PHE A 22 -18.82 -24.50 -46.11
CA PHE A 22 -18.90 -25.87 -45.60
C PHE A 22 -19.87 -25.88 -44.42
N ASP A 23 -20.92 -26.67 -44.52
CA ASP A 23 -21.73 -26.97 -43.35
C ASP A 23 -20.93 -27.98 -42.53
N LEU A 24 -20.31 -27.51 -41.45
CA LEU A 24 -19.62 -28.37 -40.48
C LEU A 24 -20.53 -29.49 -39.94
N ALA A 25 -21.86 -29.40 -40.15
CA ALA A 25 -22.81 -30.45 -39.88
C ALA A 25 -22.85 -31.60 -40.90
N GLU A 26 -22.61 -31.32 -42.17
CA GLU A 26 -22.70 -32.29 -43.28
C GLU A 26 -21.31 -32.70 -43.79
N ASP A 27 -20.35 -31.78 -43.78
CA ASP A 27 -19.08 -31.90 -44.52
C ASP A 27 -17.92 -32.46 -43.68
N VAL A 28 -18.09 -32.59 -42.36
CA VAL A 28 -17.05 -33.12 -41.46
C VAL A 28 -17.58 -34.36 -40.75
N SER A 29 -17.05 -35.54 -41.10
CA SER A 29 -17.26 -36.76 -40.30
C SER A 29 -16.48 -36.63 -39.00
N ILE A 30 -17.09 -36.04 -37.97
CA ILE A 30 -16.44 -35.83 -36.67
C ILE A 30 -16.34 -37.17 -35.94
N SER A 31 -15.13 -37.73 -35.90
CA SER A 31 -14.77 -38.89 -35.07
C SER A 31 -14.37 -38.50 -33.64
N ASP A 32 -14.06 -37.23 -33.41
CA ASP A 32 -13.66 -36.67 -32.11
C ASP A 32 -14.90 -36.37 -31.23
N ILE A 33 -14.97 -37.04 -30.08
CA ILE A 33 -16.11 -36.96 -29.16
C ILE A 33 -16.27 -35.53 -28.60
N ASP A 34 -15.17 -34.85 -28.27
CA ASP A 34 -15.19 -33.51 -27.67
C ASP A 34 -15.72 -32.49 -28.68
N LEU A 35 -15.29 -32.59 -29.94
CA LEU A 35 -15.77 -31.73 -31.01
C LEU A 35 -17.24 -31.98 -31.32
N ALA A 36 -17.69 -33.25 -31.28
CA ALA A 36 -19.08 -33.61 -31.46
C ALA A 36 -19.98 -33.08 -30.34
N GLU A 37 -19.49 -32.99 -29.10
CA GLU A 37 -20.18 -32.36 -27.98
C GLU A 37 -20.29 -30.85 -28.14
N HIS A 38 -19.18 -30.17 -28.44
CA HIS A 38 -19.18 -28.72 -28.69
C HIS A 38 -20.11 -28.34 -29.85
N ARG A 39 -20.14 -29.14 -30.93
CA ARG A 39 -21.07 -28.94 -32.04
C ARG A 39 -22.52 -29.09 -31.61
N ARG A 40 -22.87 -30.16 -30.87
CA ARG A 40 -24.23 -30.37 -30.34
C ARG A 40 -24.66 -29.21 -29.45
N TRP A 41 -23.76 -28.73 -28.59
CA TRP A 41 -23.99 -27.56 -27.75
C TRP A 41 -24.21 -26.28 -28.56
N PHE A 42 -23.36 -26.01 -29.56
CA PHE A 42 -23.50 -24.84 -30.43
C PHE A 42 -24.82 -24.84 -31.20
N LEU A 43 -25.21 -25.98 -31.78
CA LEU A 43 -26.47 -26.12 -32.50
C LEU A 43 -27.68 -25.87 -31.58
N ARG A 44 -27.65 -26.41 -30.36
CA ARG A 44 -28.68 -26.15 -29.35
C ARG A 44 -28.81 -24.65 -29.03
N ILE A 45 -27.70 -23.98 -28.76
CA ILE A 45 -27.71 -22.53 -28.50
C ILE A 45 -28.21 -21.75 -29.71
N ARG A 46 -27.82 -22.15 -30.92
CA ARG A 46 -28.27 -21.51 -32.16
C ARG A 46 -29.80 -21.62 -32.30
N GLU A 47 -30.37 -22.81 -32.08
CA GLU A 47 -31.82 -23.04 -32.11
C GLU A 47 -32.53 -22.21 -31.04
N GLU A 48 -32.03 -22.23 -29.80
CA GLU A 48 -32.60 -21.44 -28.70
C GLU A 48 -32.58 -19.94 -29.02
N LEU A 49 -31.47 -19.43 -29.55
CA LEU A 49 -31.33 -18.03 -29.92
C LEU A 49 -32.22 -17.67 -31.11
N LEU A 50 -32.46 -18.59 -32.05
CA LEU A 50 -33.31 -18.40 -33.22
C LEU A 50 -34.80 -18.46 -32.89
N ASP A 51 -35.19 -19.06 -31.77
CA ASP A 51 -36.58 -19.13 -31.33
C ASP A 51 -37.18 -17.71 -31.11
N PRO A 52 -38.10 -17.28 -31.99
CA PRO A 52 -38.68 -15.94 -31.91
C PRO A 52 -39.64 -15.78 -30.72
N THR A 53 -40.09 -16.88 -30.11
CA THR A 53 -40.95 -16.84 -28.91
C THR A 53 -40.15 -16.58 -27.64
N ARG A 54 -38.86 -16.95 -27.62
CA ARG A 54 -37.96 -16.80 -26.46
C ARG A 54 -37.18 -15.49 -26.47
N HIS A 55 -36.82 -14.98 -27.65
CA HIS A 55 -35.98 -13.78 -27.78
C HIS A 55 -36.62 -12.70 -28.66
N LEU A 56 -37.71 -12.10 -28.15
CA LEU A 56 -38.45 -11.00 -28.79
C LEU A 56 -37.57 -9.82 -29.26
N VAL A 57 -36.42 -9.63 -28.63
CA VAL A 57 -35.45 -8.59 -28.96
C VAL A 57 -34.93 -8.70 -30.40
N ARG A 58 -34.95 -9.90 -31.01
CA ARG A 58 -34.53 -10.12 -32.41
C ARG A 58 -35.43 -9.42 -33.43
N ASN A 59 -36.71 -9.24 -33.09
CA ASN A 59 -37.67 -8.53 -33.93
C ASN A 59 -37.74 -7.03 -33.60
N CYS A 60 -36.84 -6.53 -32.75
CA CYS A 60 -36.80 -5.12 -32.40
C CYS A 60 -36.27 -4.29 -33.56
N MET A 61 -37.07 -3.33 -34.05
CA MET A 61 -36.64 -2.39 -35.10
C MET A 61 -35.42 -1.53 -34.69
N ARG A 62 -35.15 -1.39 -33.39
CA ARG A 62 -34.00 -0.66 -32.83
C ARG A 62 -32.95 -1.57 -32.20
N PHE A 63 -32.91 -2.84 -32.61
CA PHE A 63 -32.01 -3.86 -32.05
C PHE A 63 -30.56 -3.37 -31.89
N GLN A 64 -30.00 -2.78 -32.95
CA GLN A 64 -28.62 -2.27 -32.94
C GLN A 64 -28.39 -1.20 -31.86
N GLN A 65 -29.34 -0.27 -31.68
CA GLN A 65 -29.23 0.80 -30.68
C GLN A 65 -29.35 0.24 -29.26
N HIS A 66 -30.33 -0.63 -29.01
CA HIS A 66 -30.51 -1.25 -27.69
C HIS A 66 -29.35 -2.18 -27.34
N MET A 67 -28.83 -2.95 -28.30
CA MET A 67 -27.67 -3.82 -28.10
C MET A 67 -26.41 -3.00 -27.79
N LYS A 68 -26.20 -1.86 -28.46
CA LYS A 68 -25.11 -0.94 -28.15
C LYS A 68 -25.23 -0.39 -26.72
N ALA A 69 -26.41 0.08 -26.32
CA ALA A 69 -26.66 0.57 -24.97
C ALA A 69 -26.46 -0.52 -23.90
N LEU A 70 -26.93 -1.75 -24.15
CA LEU A 70 -26.72 -2.88 -23.26
C LEU A 70 -25.24 -3.24 -23.13
N ARG A 71 -24.48 -3.25 -24.23
CA ARG A 71 -23.04 -3.52 -24.21
C ARG A 71 -22.29 -2.47 -23.39
N GLU A 72 -22.60 -1.19 -23.57
CA GLU A 72 -22.01 -0.13 -22.75
C GLU A 72 -22.39 -0.27 -21.28
N ARG A 73 -23.65 -0.57 -20.96
CA ARG A 73 -24.08 -0.84 -19.58
C ARG A 73 -23.29 -1.99 -18.95
N VAL A 74 -23.21 -3.14 -19.64
CA VAL A 74 -22.47 -4.31 -19.16
C VAL A 74 -20.96 -4.01 -19.02
N ARG A 75 -20.39 -3.20 -19.92
CA ARG A 75 -19.00 -2.75 -19.82
C ARG A 75 -18.78 -1.93 -18.55
N ILE A 76 -19.66 -0.95 -18.30
CA ILE A 76 -19.60 -0.09 -17.12
C ILE A 76 -19.82 -0.91 -15.85
N GLU A 77 -20.83 -1.79 -15.80
CA GLU A 77 -21.08 -2.71 -14.68
C GLU A 77 -19.82 -3.55 -14.37
N ARG A 78 -19.17 -4.13 -15.38
CA ARG A 78 -17.90 -4.86 -15.22
C ARG A 78 -16.74 -3.99 -14.76
N GLN A 79 -16.72 -2.70 -15.12
CA GLN A 79 -15.70 -1.77 -14.61
C GLN A 79 -15.97 -1.43 -13.14
N ILE A 80 -17.23 -1.18 -12.77
CA ILE A 80 -17.65 -0.96 -11.39
C ILE A 80 -17.28 -2.16 -10.52
N SER A 81 -17.64 -3.39 -10.92
CA SER A 81 -17.30 -4.58 -10.12
C SER A 81 -15.79 -4.78 -9.97
N ARG A 82 -15.00 -4.49 -11.01
CA ARG A 82 -13.53 -4.55 -10.93
C ARG A 82 -12.97 -3.50 -9.97
N LEU A 83 -13.47 -2.27 -10.03
CA LEU A 83 -13.04 -1.20 -9.14
C LEU A 83 -13.45 -1.47 -7.68
N GLN A 84 -14.68 -1.96 -7.47
CA GLN A 84 -15.16 -2.39 -6.16
C GLN A 84 -14.29 -3.50 -5.58
N TYR A 85 -13.90 -4.48 -6.40
CA TYR A 85 -12.95 -5.51 -5.97
C TYR A 85 -11.57 -4.93 -5.65
N SER A 86 -11.01 -4.05 -6.47
CA SER A 86 -9.70 -3.44 -6.18
C SER A 86 -9.67 -2.58 -4.91
N LEU A 87 -10.83 -2.05 -4.51
CA LEU A 87 -11.00 -1.28 -3.26
C LEU A 87 -11.42 -2.15 -2.08
N SER A 88 -11.68 -3.44 -2.30
CA SER A 88 -12.12 -4.36 -1.25
C SER A 88 -10.96 -4.70 -0.29
N MET A 89 -11.30 -5.03 0.95
CA MET A 89 -10.31 -5.47 1.94
C MET A 89 -9.61 -6.76 1.50
N GLU A 90 -10.29 -7.60 0.73
CA GLU A 90 -9.74 -8.82 0.16
C GLU A 90 -8.60 -8.53 -0.83
N ALA A 91 -8.75 -7.51 -1.69
CA ALA A 91 -7.68 -7.09 -2.59
C ALA A 91 -6.50 -6.43 -1.82
N LEU A 92 -6.79 -5.71 -0.73
CA LEU A 92 -5.76 -5.16 0.16
C LEU A 92 -5.01 -6.25 0.93
N GLN A 93 -5.69 -7.27 1.45
CA GLN A 93 -5.05 -8.42 2.11
C GLN A 93 -4.19 -9.24 1.16
N LEU A 94 -4.60 -9.32 -0.11
CA LEU A 94 -3.81 -9.94 -1.18
C LEU A 94 -2.63 -9.07 -1.64
N SER A 95 -2.54 -7.82 -1.21
CA SER A 95 -1.40 -6.96 -1.53
C SER A 95 -0.14 -7.48 -0.87
N GLU A 96 0.91 -7.64 -1.67
CA GLU A 96 2.25 -7.98 -1.19
C GLU A 96 2.74 -6.98 -0.12
N GLU A 97 2.35 -5.71 -0.25
CA GLU A 97 2.71 -4.67 0.70
C GLU A 97 2.05 -4.89 2.08
N TYR A 98 0.77 -5.25 2.10
CA TYR A 98 0.06 -5.53 3.35
C TYR A 98 0.67 -6.74 4.07
N GLN A 99 0.92 -7.82 3.32
CA GLN A 99 1.53 -9.02 3.85
C GLN A 99 2.92 -8.74 4.43
N LYS A 100 3.74 -7.93 3.73
CA LYS A 100 5.04 -7.48 4.22
C LYS A 100 4.93 -6.65 5.50
N ARG A 101 3.97 -5.72 5.59
CA ARG A 101 3.73 -4.93 6.82
C ARG A 101 3.37 -5.84 8.00
N ILE A 102 2.52 -6.85 7.79
CA ILE A 102 2.20 -7.84 8.85
C ILE A 102 3.45 -8.64 9.25
N GLU A 103 4.30 -9.02 8.31
CA GLU A 103 5.55 -9.72 8.61
C GLU A 103 6.53 -8.87 9.41
N VAL A 104 6.63 -7.57 9.13
CA VAL A 104 7.39 -6.62 9.96
C VAL A 104 6.82 -6.57 11.37
N LEU A 105 5.51 -6.40 11.52
CA LEU A 105 4.85 -6.33 12.83
C LEU A 105 5.06 -7.63 13.64
N LYS A 106 5.12 -8.78 12.97
CA LYS A 106 5.48 -10.06 13.60
C LYS A 106 6.95 -10.12 14.00
N ALA A 107 7.86 -9.67 13.13
CA ALA A 107 9.30 -9.66 13.42
C ALA A 107 9.67 -8.75 14.60
N LEU A 108 8.83 -7.76 14.89
CA LEU A 108 8.94 -6.80 15.99
C LEU A 108 8.11 -7.18 17.24
N ASP A 109 7.38 -8.30 17.22
CA ASP A 109 6.48 -8.77 18.27
C ASP A 109 5.29 -7.84 18.59
N PHE A 110 4.83 -7.02 17.64
CA PHE A 110 3.57 -6.24 17.76
C PHE A 110 2.35 -7.12 17.46
N VAL A 111 2.54 -8.13 16.61
CA VAL A 111 1.55 -9.14 16.26
C VAL A 111 2.18 -10.52 16.44
N ASP A 112 1.44 -11.47 17.02
CA ASP A 112 1.95 -12.82 17.22
C ASP A 112 1.82 -13.73 15.97
N ALA A 113 2.31 -14.96 16.09
CA ALA A 113 2.24 -15.94 15.01
C ALA A 113 0.80 -16.28 14.57
N THR A 114 -0.18 -16.10 15.45
CA THR A 114 -1.61 -16.34 15.19
C THR A 114 -2.36 -15.12 14.64
N ASN A 115 -1.63 -14.04 14.29
CA ASN A 115 -2.18 -12.74 13.87
C ASN A 115 -2.97 -12.01 14.98
N MET A 116 -2.71 -12.30 16.25
CA MET A 116 -3.31 -11.55 17.34
C MET A 116 -2.38 -10.41 17.79
N VAL A 117 -2.98 -9.28 18.15
CA VAL A 117 -2.26 -8.09 18.62
C VAL A 117 -1.71 -8.35 20.03
N THR A 118 -0.39 -8.19 20.19
CA THR A 118 0.29 -8.40 21.48
C THR A 118 0.07 -7.21 22.42
N PHE A 119 0.62 -7.27 23.64
CA PHE A 119 0.64 -6.10 24.53
C PHE A 119 1.38 -4.92 23.88
N LYS A 120 2.51 -5.19 23.25
CA LYS A 120 3.32 -4.20 22.52
C LYS A 120 2.53 -3.58 21.37
N GLY A 121 1.82 -4.40 20.60
CA GLY A 121 0.93 -3.92 19.55
C GLY A 121 -0.20 -3.02 20.07
N ARG A 122 -0.79 -3.36 21.24
CA ARG A 122 -1.83 -2.51 21.85
C ARG A 122 -1.30 -1.16 22.32
N VAL A 123 -0.09 -1.11 22.89
CA VAL A 123 0.55 0.16 23.25
C VAL A 123 0.74 1.02 21.99
N ALA A 124 1.19 0.41 20.89
CA ALA A 124 1.39 1.10 19.63
C ALA A 124 0.10 1.69 19.04
N CYS A 125 -1.04 1.03 19.23
CA CYS A 125 -2.34 1.54 18.76
C CYS A 125 -2.78 2.84 19.44
N GLU A 126 -2.20 3.20 20.59
CA GLU A 126 -2.49 4.46 21.29
C GLU A 126 -1.60 5.62 20.83
N ILE A 127 -0.61 5.34 19.97
CA ILE A 127 0.34 6.33 19.44
C ILE A 127 -0.06 6.65 18.00
N HIS A 128 -0.14 7.93 17.66
CA HIS A 128 -0.58 8.37 16.32
C HIS A 128 0.56 8.82 15.39
N HIS A 129 1.77 8.95 15.93
CA HIS A 129 2.94 9.41 15.18
C HIS A 129 4.15 8.54 15.50
N GLN A 130 4.80 7.97 14.47
CA GLN A 130 5.99 7.13 14.62
C GLN A 130 5.78 5.99 15.65
N GLU A 131 4.71 5.22 15.48
CA GLU A 131 4.17 4.31 16.50
C GLU A 131 5.16 3.22 16.91
N LEU A 132 5.88 2.66 15.94
CA LEU A 132 6.87 1.61 16.18
C LEU A 132 8.03 2.15 17.02
N LEU A 133 8.64 3.25 16.59
CA LEU A 133 9.81 3.84 17.25
C LEU A 133 9.51 4.26 18.68
N ILE A 134 8.40 4.98 18.90
CA ILE A 134 8.03 5.46 20.23
C ILE A 134 7.70 4.28 21.16
N THR A 135 6.94 3.29 20.66
CA THR A 135 6.65 2.07 21.45
C THR A 135 7.92 1.34 21.87
N GLU A 136 8.90 1.20 20.96
CA GLU A 136 10.18 0.58 21.30
C GLU A 136 10.97 1.40 22.33
N LEU A 137 11.02 2.73 22.19
CA LEU A 137 11.70 3.59 23.17
C LEU A 137 11.10 3.44 24.58
N ILE A 138 9.77 3.36 24.67
CA ILE A 138 9.06 3.14 25.94
C ILE A 138 9.38 1.74 26.52
N LEU A 139 9.24 0.68 25.73
CA LEU A 139 9.34 -0.70 26.23
C LEU A 139 10.78 -1.21 26.39
N SER A 140 11.75 -0.60 25.70
CA SER A 140 13.19 -0.90 25.86
C SER A 140 13.83 -0.25 27.09
N LYS A 141 13.04 0.43 27.93
CA LYS A 141 13.48 1.17 29.14
C LYS A 141 14.44 2.33 28.87
N LYS A 142 14.61 2.76 27.62
CA LYS A 142 15.48 3.91 27.28
C LYS A 142 14.99 5.23 27.85
N LEU A 143 13.69 5.33 28.18
CA LEU A 143 13.10 6.52 28.80
C LEU A 143 13.10 6.49 30.34
N HIS A 144 13.35 5.34 30.97
CA HIS A 144 13.09 5.16 32.41
C HIS A 144 13.98 6.03 33.32
N GLU A 145 15.21 6.31 32.90
CA GLU A 145 16.18 7.12 33.66
C GLU A 145 16.33 8.54 33.11
N LYS A 146 15.50 8.93 32.14
CA LYS A 146 15.57 10.24 31.49
C LYS A 146 14.60 11.21 32.16
N SER A 147 15.04 12.44 32.34
CA SER A 147 14.18 13.56 32.75
C SER A 147 13.13 13.87 31.69
N PRO A 148 12.01 14.54 32.05
CA PRO A 148 11.00 14.95 31.08
C PRO A 148 11.57 15.79 29.93
N ALA A 149 12.58 16.61 30.20
CA ALA A 149 13.26 17.42 29.19
C ALA A 149 14.08 16.56 28.21
N GLU A 150 14.77 15.53 28.71
CA GLU A 150 15.50 14.57 27.87
C GLU A 150 14.54 13.74 26.99
N VAL A 151 13.42 13.28 27.55
CA VAL A 151 12.39 12.56 26.77
C VAL A 151 11.79 13.46 25.69
N ALA A 152 11.47 14.71 26.02
CA ALA A 152 10.99 15.70 25.05
C ALA A 152 12.01 15.93 23.93
N ALA A 153 13.30 16.01 24.27
CA ALA A 153 14.39 16.17 23.30
C ALA A 153 14.50 14.94 22.38
N MET A 154 14.40 13.72 22.91
CA MET A 154 14.37 12.49 22.11
C MET A 154 13.20 12.47 21.12
N PHE A 155 11.99 12.76 21.58
CA PHE A 155 10.80 12.78 20.72
C PHE A 155 10.80 13.95 19.73
N SER A 156 11.52 15.04 20.00
CA SER A 156 11.66 16.12 19.00
C SER A 156 12.24 15.63 17.67
N ALA A 157 13.01 14.54 17.69
CA ALA A 157 13.56 13.93 16.49
C ALA A 157 12.48 13.44 15.52
N THR A 158 11.31 13.03 16.02
CA THR A 158 10.20 12.55 15.19
C THR A 158 9.32 13.68 14.67
N THR A 159 9.31 14.85 15.33
CA THR A 159 8.43 15.97 14.98
C THR A 159 9.14 17.11 14.25
N CYS A 160 10.46 17.13 14.28
CA CYS A 160 11.28 18.17 13.68
C CYS A 160 11.21 18.12 12.15
N GLN A 161 10.83 19.26 11.55
CA GLN A 161 10.78 19.44 10.09
C GLN A 161 11.95 20.26 9.55
N TYR A 162 12.74 20.84 10.45
CA TYR A 162 13.88 21.67 10.10
C TYR A 162 15.10 20.78 9.85
N LYS A 163 15.82 21.06 8.76
CA LYS A 163 17.06 20.36 8.40
C LYS A 163 18.14 21.39 8.12
N SER A 164 19.14 21.45 8.97
CA SER A 164 20.39 22.16 8.67
C SER A 164 21.23 21.34 7.69
N GLY A 165 22.10 22.00 6.93
CA GLY A 165 22.91 21.36 5.88
C GLY A 165 23.73 20.17 6.39
N ASP A 166 24.55 20.37 7.41
CA ASP A 166 25.45 19.35 7.97
C ASP A 166 24.85 18.59 9.18
N GLY A 167 23.61 18.91 9.57
CA GLY A 167 22.95 18.42 10.79
C GLY A 167 23.65 18.84 12.09
N PRO A 168 23.06 18.56 13.26
CA PRO A 168 23.65 18.93 14.54
C PRO A 168 24.85 18.04 14.88
N GLN A 169 25.95 18.67 15.29
CA GLN A 169 27.17 18.03 15.77
C GLN A 169 27.19 18.08 17.30
N PHE A 170 26.93 16.94 17.93
CA PHE A 170 27.01 16.80 19.40
C PHE A 170 28.36 16.21 19.80
N GLU A 171 28.99 16.76 20.83
CA GLU A 171 30.20 16.18 21.42
C GLU A 171 29.90 14.78 21.98
N LYS A 172 30.83 13.84 21.84
CA LYS A 172 30.61 12.42 22.20
C LYS A 172 30.23 12.19 23.67
N ASP A 173 30.73 13.05 24.56
CA ASP A 173 30.45 12.96 25.99
C ASP A 173 29.20 13.76 26.40
N SER A 174 28.53 14.42 25.46
CA SER A 174 27.32 15.20 25.74
C SER A 174 26.09 14.32 25.94
N ILE A 175 25.15 14.81 26.74
CA ILE A 175 23.83 14.16 26.90
C ILE A 175 23.12 14.02 25.55
N PHE A 176 23.23 15.01 24.65
CA PHE A 176 22.54 15.02 23.36
C PHE A 176 23.06 13.94 22.41
N TYR A 177 24.36 13.63 22.47
CA TYR A 177 24.92 12.49 21.74
C TYR A 177 24.28 11.17 22.19
N GLN A 178 24.17 10.96 23.52
CA GLN A 178 23.55 9.75 24.07
C GLN A 178 22.06 9.66 23.70
N LEU A 179 21.30 10.76 23.81
CA LEU A 179 19.88 10.79 23.43
C LEU A 179 19.70 10.49 21.94
N LYS A 180 20.54 11.05 21.08
CA LYS A 180 20.55 10.78 19.65
C LYS A 180 20.87 9.31 19.37
N GLU A 181 21.91 8.76 20.00
CA GLU A 181 22.30 7.35 19.85
C GLU A 181 21.19 6.40 20.31
N ASP A 182 20.48 6.73 21.40
CA ASP A 182 19.36 5.96 21.90
C ASP A 182 18.21 5.91 20.89
N VAL A 183 17.87 7.02 20.24
CA VAL A 183 16.85 7.06 19.19
C VAL A 183 17.32 6.34 17.92
N GLN A 184 18.54 6.64 17.46
CA GLN A 184 19.12 6.05 16.24
C GLN A 184 19.25 4.53 16.33
N SER A 185 19.82 4.01 17.41
CA SER A 185 19.99 2.56 17.58
C SER A 185 18.65 1.81 17.64
N THR A 186 17.59 2.44 18.16
CA THR A 186 16.24 1.86 18.11
C THR A 186 15.70 1.86 16.69
N ASN A 187 15.88 2.97 15.95
CA ASN A 187 15.48 3.08 14.56
C ASN A 187 16.19 2.04 13.68
N ASP A 188 17.51 1.95 13.79
CA ASP A 188 18.33 0.99 13.05
C ASP A 188 17.93 -0.46 13.35
N TRP A 189 17.55 -0.75 14.60
CA TRP A 189 17.04 -2.07 14.97
C TRP A 189 15.69 -2.37 14.30
N ILE A 190 14.76 -1.41 14.24
CA ILE A 190 13.47 -1.54 13.55
C ILE A 190 13.70 -1.76 12.04
N GLU A 191 14.54 -0.94 11.43
CA GLU A 191 14.90 -1.05 10.01
C GLU A 191 15.58 -2.38 9.70
N GLY A 192 16.48 -2.84 10.58
CA GLY A 192 17.12 -4.14 10.47
C GLY A 192 16.10 -5.28 10.47
N ARG A 193 15.08 -5.21 11.32
CA ARG A 193 13.99 -6.21 11.37
C ARG A 193 13.13 -6.17 10.11
N ALA A 194 12.88 -5.00 9.55
CA ALA A 194 12.13 -4.86 8.31
C ALA A 194 12.88 -5.36 7.08
N ALA A 195 14.19 -5.11 7.05
CA ALA A 195 15.06 -5.60 5.98
C ALA A 195 15.08 -7.13 5.90
N LEU A 196 14.99 -7.84 7.03
CA LEU A 196 14.92 -9.32 7.06
C LEU A 196 13.71 -9.88 6.30
N VAL A 197 12.60 -9.15 6.28
CA VAL A 197 11.37 -9.55 5.57
C VAL A 197 11.24 -8.88 4.20
N LYS A 198 12.31 -8.25 3.70
CA LYS A 198 12.36 -7.53 2.41
C LYS A 198 11.24 -6.48 2.28
N ALA A 199 10.87 -5.89 3.40
CA ALA A 199 9.95 -4.77 3.45
C ALA A 199 10.75 -3.47 3.46
N THR A 200 10.35 -2.52 2.62
CA THR A 200 10.81 -1.14 2.74
C THR A 200 9.81 -0.42 3.62
N ILE A 201 10.21 -0.06 4.85
CA ILE A 201 9.41 0.87 5.64
C ILE A 201 9.74 2.28 5.14
N ALA A 202 8.89 2.84 4.29
CA ALA A 202 9.16 4.11 3.63
C ALA A 202 9.07 5.35 4.56
N ASP A 203 8.96 5.18 5.88
CA ASP A 203 8.58 6.28 6.80
C ASP A 203 9.32 6.33 8.15
N VAL A 204 10.09 5.31 8.53
CA VAL A 204 10.57 5.22 9.93
C VAL A 204 11.88 6.00 10.17
N GLY A 205 12.84 5.96 9.23
CA GLY A 205 14.14 6.61 9.41
C GLY A 205 14.34 7.94 8.68
N ASP A 206 13.81 8.09 7.46
CA ASP A 206 14.05 9.27 6.60
C ASP A 206 13.42 10.58 7.14
N GLU A 207 12.57 10.47 8.16
CA GLU A 207 11.93 11.61 8.82
C GLU A 207 12.66 12.12 10.08
N LEU A 208 13.61 11.35 10.63
CA LEU A 208 14.25 11.71 11.90
C LEU A 208 15.22 12.88 11.75
N ARG A 209 14.95 13.99 12.45
CA ARG A 209 15.77 15.21 12.41
C ARG A 209 16.13 15.68 13.81
N TYR A 210 17.41 15.69 14.13
CA TYR A 210 17.91 15.99 15.47
C TYR A 210 18.17 17.49 15.70
N ASP A 211 17.99 18.33 14.67
CA ASP A 211 18.42 19.73 14.61
C ASP A 211 17.84 20.61 15.71
N LEU A 212 16.65 20.27 16.22
CA LEU A 212 15.99 21.00 17.31
C LEU A 212 16.06 20.27 18.67
N MET A 213 16.84 19.19 18.79
CA MET A 213 16.92 18.38 20.01
C MET A 213 17.38 19.21 21.22
N GLU A 214 18.46 19.98 21.06
CA GLU A 214 19.00 20.85 22.11
C GLU A 214 18.04 22.00 22.44
N VAL A 215 17.46 22.64 21.42
CA VAL A 215 16.46 23.71 21.55
C VAL A 215 15.27 23.25 22.39
N VAL A 216 14.73 22.06 22.09
CA VAL A 216 13.58 21.49 22.80
C VAL A 216 13.95 21.10 24.23
N TYR A 217 15.15 20.55 24.46
CA TYR A 217 15.62 20.24 25.81
C TYR A 217 15.63 21.48 26.71
N HIS A 218 16.21 22.59 26.24
CA HIS A 218 16.26 23.83 27.01
C HIS A 218 14.88 24.46 27.20
N TRP A 219 14.03 24.41 26.18
CA TRP A 219 12.63 24.83 26.31
C TRP A 219 11.88 24.04 27.38
N ALA A 220 11.97 22.72 27.34
CA ALA A 220 11.33 21.83 28.32
C ALA A 220 11.92 21.99 29.74
N SER A 221 13.16 22.49 29.83
CA SER A 221 13.82 22.85 31.09
C SER A 221 13.41 24.25 31.61
N GLY A 222 12.57 24.98 30.90
CA GLY A 222 12.02 26.28 31.31
C GLY A 222 12.76 27.51 30.80
N MET A 223 13.69 27.34 29.84
CA MET A 223 14.38 28.48 29.21
C MET A 223 13.39 29.35 28.39
N PRO A 224 13.45 30.69 28.48
CA PRO A 224 12.59 31.58 27.71
C PRO A 224 12.71 31.39 26.20
N PHE A 225 11.62 31.61 25.46
CA PHE A 225 11.58 31.41 24.00
C PHE A 225 12.62 32.28 23.27
N SER A 226 12.86 33.50 23.76
CA SER A 226 13.87 34.42 23.20
C SER A 226 15.31 33.89 23.27
N GLU A 227 15.62 33.05 24.27
CA GLU A 227 16.96 32.50 24.44
C GLU A 227 17.16 31.26 23.55
N ILE A 228 16.17 30.36 23.50
CA ILE A 228 16.27 29.15 22.66
C ILE A 228 16.30 29.49 21.16
N MET A 229 15.68 30.62 20.76
CA MET A 229 15.76 31.13 19.37
C MET A 229 17.18 31.48 18.95
N ALA A 230 18.04 31.89 19.89
CA ALA A 230 19.42 32.25 19.59
C ALA A 230 20.33 31.03 19.45
N MET A 231 19.85 29.83 19.81
CA MET A 231 20.62 28.58 19.77
C MET A 231 20.59 27.88 18.40
N THR A 232 19.68 28.30 17.51
CA THR A 232 19.48 27.68 16.20
C THR A 232 19.22 28.76 15.14
N ASP A 233 19.54 28.45 13.89
CA ASP A 233 19.20 29.24 12.71
C ASP A 233 17.83 28.89 12.14
N ALA A 234 17.10 27.95 12.76
CA ALA A 234 15.73 27.63 12.39
C ALA A 234 14.79 28.83 12.58
N GLN A 235 13.90 29.06 11.62
CA GLN A 235 12.82 30.04 11.76
C GLN A 235 11.94 29.71 12.97
N GLU A 236 11.52 30.73 13.71
CA GLU A 236 10.75 30.60 14.95
C GLU A 236 9.46 29.81 14.75
N GLY A 237 8.82 29.96 13.59
CA GLY A 237 7.62 29.20 13.22
C GLY A 237 7.86 27.69 13.11
N LEU A 238 9.06 27.25 12.74
CA LEU A 238 9.44 25.83 12.73
C LEU A 238 9.66 25.30 14.15
N ILE A 239 10.28 26.11 15.02
CA ILE A 239 10.47 25.79 16.43
C ILE A 239 9.12 25.61 17.12
N VAL A 240 8.21 26.59 16.98
CA VAL A 240 6.86 26.54 17.57
C VAL A 240 6.07 25.32 17.06
N ARG A 241 6.14 25.03 15.76
CA ARG A 241 5.44 23.87 15.18
C ARG A 241 6.01 22.55 15.70
N CYS A 242 7.33 22.44 15.86
CA CYS A 242 7.97 21.28 16.45
C CYS A 242 7.46 21.05 17.89
N ILE A 243 7.48 22.09 18.73
CA ILE A 243 7.02 22.04 20.12
C ILE A 243 5.53 21.67 20.21
N GLN A 244 4.67 22.24 19.35
CA GLN A 244 3.24 21.92 19.35
C GLN A 244 2.96 20.46 19.00
N ARG A 245 3.62 19.93 17.97
CA ARG A 245 3.46 18.52 17.56
C ARG A 245 4.02 17.56 18.59
N LEU A 246 5.17 17.91 19.16
CA LEU A 246 5.73 17.18 20.30
C LEU A 246 4.74 17.14 21.46
N GLY A 247 4.04 18.24 21.72
CA GLY A 247 2.97 18.30 22.71
C GLY A 247 1.82 17.31 22.44
N GLU A 248 1.47 17.05 21.18
CA GLU A 248 0.50 16.01 20.83
C GLU A 248 1.07 14.60 21.04
N VAL A 249 2.30 14.34 20.59
CA VAL A 249 2.99 13.06 20.83
C VAL A 249 3.10 12.74 22.34
N CYS A 250 3.41 13.74 23.17
CA CYS A 250 3.47 13.55 24.62
C CYS A 250 2.12 13.28 25.27
N LYS A 251 0.98 13.62 24.63
CA LYS A 251 -0.35 13.25 25.14
C LYS A 251 -0.64 11.77 24.93
N ASP A 252 -0.19 11.20 23.81
CA ASP A 252 -0.34 9.78 23.49
C ASP A 252 0.44 8.88 24.47
N VAL A 253 1.56 9.39 25.01
CA VAL A 253 2.48 8.65 25.89
C VAL A 253 2.14 8.81 27.39
N ARG A 254 1.04 9.49 27.73
CA ARG A 254 0.74 9.95 29.10
C ARG A 254 0.12 8.91 30.02
#